data_AF-A0A0M3JK78-F1
#
_entry.id   AF-A0A0M3JK78-F1
#
_cell.length_a   1.000
_cell.length_b   1.000
_cell.length_c   1.000
_cell.angle_alpha   90.00
_cell.angle_beta   90.00
_cell.angle_gamma   90.00
#
_symmetry.space_group_name_H-M   'P 1'
#
loop_
_entity.id
_entity.type
_entity.pdbx_description
1 polymer ?
#
loop_
_entity_poly.entity_id
_entity_poly.type
_entity_poly.pdbx_seq_one_letter_code
_entity_poly.pdbx_strand_id
1 'polypeptide(L)' 'MTLALFRIIEADKGSIRIDGLDIASVGLHQLRSNITIIPQVRYTLHLAHNYVHSLVNSA' A
#
# COMPACT_ATOMS: atom_id res chain seq x y z
N MET A 1 -2.87 4.58 -4.87
CA MET A 1 -2.22 3.39 -5.47
C MET A 1 -3.05 2.13 -5.26
N THR A 2 -3.39 1.75 -4.02
CA THR A 2 -4.16 0.53 -3.70
C THR A 2 -5.51 0.40 -4.43
N LEU A 3 -6.23 1.52 -4.62
CA LEU A 3 -7.50 1.54 -5.35
C LEU A 3 -7.38 1.15 -6.83
N ALA A 4 -6.23 1.46 -7.46
CA ALA A 4 -5.97 1.09 -8.85
C ALA A 4 -5.64 -0.41 -8.99
N LEU A 5 -4.98 -1.01 -7.98
CA LEU A 5 -4.71 -2.46 -7.96
C LEU A 5 -5.99 -3.30 -7.79
N PHE A 6 -6.98 -2.76 -7.07
CA PHE A 6 -8.32 -3.37 -6.99
C PHE A 6 -9.23 -3.01 -8.17
N ARG A 7 -8.75 -2.21 -9.13
CA ARG A 7 -9.52 -1.63 -10.24
C ARG A 7 -10.85 -1.02 -9.77
N ILE A 8 -10.82 -0.35 -8.61
CA ILE A 8 -11.93 0.50 -8.14
C ILE A 8 -11.92 1.81 -8.93
N ILE A 9 -10.73 2.24 -9.35
CA ILE A 9 -10.50 3.30 -10.32
C ILE A 9 -9.71 2.69 -11.48
N GLU A 10 -10.15 2.94 -12.71
CA GLU A 10 -9.45 2.52 -13.91
C GLU A 10 -8.35 3.54 -14.27
N ALA A 11 -7.26 3.06 -14.86
CA ALA A 11 -6.18 3.94 -15.29
C ALA A 11 -6.62 4.76 -16.51
N ASP A 12 -6.49 6.08 -16.43
CA ASP A 12 -6.71 6.96 -17.59
C ASP A 12 -5.58 6.81 -18.64
N LYS A 13 -4.35 6.53 -18.18
CA LYS A 13 -3.16 6.29 -19.01
C LYS A 13 -2.21 5.29 -18.37
N GLY A 14 -1.44 4.58 -19.20
CA GLY A 14 -0.47 3.55 -18.77
C GLY A 14 -1.10 2.19 -18.53
N SER A 15 -0.33 1.25 -17.96
CA SER A 15 -0.83 -0.07 -17.57
C SER A 15 -0.16 -0.56 -16.29
N ILE A 16 -0.88 -1.40 -15.54
CA ILE A 16 -0.36 -2.08 -14.36
C ILE A 16 -0.12 -3.53 -14.74
N ARG A 17 1.14 -3.96 -14.64
CA ARG A 17 1.53 -5.32 -14.98
C ARG A 17 2.02 -6.05 -13.74
N ILE A 18 1.48 -7.24 -13.49
CA ILE A 18 1.96 -8.17 -12.46
C ILE A 18 2.55 -9.36 -13.19
N ASP A 19 3.82 -9.66 -12.92
CA ASP A 19 4.57 -10.75 -13.59
C ASP A 19 4.54 -10.66 -15.13
N GLY A 20 4.54 -9.43 -15.65
CA GLY A 20 4.50 -9.14 -17.09
C GLY A 20 3.10 -9.21 -17.71
N LEU A 21 2.07 -9.64 -16.98
CA LEU A 21 0.69 -9.69 -17.46
C LEU A 21 -0.05 -8.40 -17.10
N ASP A 22 -0.77 -7.81 -18.07
CA ASP A 22 -1.62 -6.65 -17.81
C ASP A 22 -2.85 -7.08 -17.00
N ILE A 23 -3.04 -6.48 -15.82
CA ILE A 23 -4.17 -6.82 -14.94
C ILE A 23 -5.52 -6.38 -15.53
N ALA A 24 -5.54 -5.48 -16.51
CA ALA A 24 -6.75 -5.11 -17.24
C ALA A 24 -7.33 -6.28 -18.03
N SER A 25 -6.47 -7.23 -18.44
CA SER A 25 -6.85 -8.45 -19.16
C SER A 25 -7.43 -9.56 -18.27
N VAL A 26 -7.32 -9.43 -16.94
CA VAL A 26 -7.81 -10.40 -15.96
C VAL A 26 -9.18 -9.97 -15.43
N GLY A 27 -10.11 -10.92 -15.32
CA GLY A 27 -11.43 -10.69 -14.73
C GLY A 27 -11.34 -10.20 -13.28
N LEU A 28 -12.17 -9.22 -12.91
CA LEU A 28 -12.08 -8.52 -11.62
C LEU A 28 -12.16 -9.46 -10.40
N HIS A 29 -13.06 -10.45 -10.43
CA HIS A 29 -13.20 -11.42 -9.34
C HIS A 29 -11.92 -12.28 -9.18
N GLN A 30 -11.36 -12.75 -10.30
CA GLN A 30 -10.13 -13.55 -10.33
C GLN A 30 -8.92 -12.73 -9.85
N LEU A 31 -8.81 -11.49 -10.29
CA LEU A 31 -7.74 -10.60 -9.84
C LEU A 31 -7.83 -10.37 -8.32
N ARG A 32 -9.04 -10.14 -7.80
CA ARG A 32 -9.29 -9.88 -6.37
C ARG A 32 -9.13 -11.11 -5.49
N SER A 33 -9.39 -12.32 -5.99
CA SER A 33 -9.11 -13.54 -5.23
C SER A 33 -7.62 -13.84 -5.12
N ASN A 34 -6.81 -13.34 -6.04
CA ASN A 34 -5.39 -13.67 -6.15
C ASN A 34 -4.46 -12.63 -5.51
N ILE A 35 -5.00 -11.48 -5.07
CA ILE A 35 -4.21 -10.40 -4.46
C ILE A 35 -4.68 -10.18 -3.02
N THR A 36 -3.77 -10.38 -2.08
CA THR A 36 -3.95 -9.97 -0.68
C THR A 36 -3.08 -8.74 -0.41
N ILE A 37 -3.69 -7.67 0.08
CA ILE A 37 -2.97 -6.44 0.43
C ILE A 37 -2.76 -6.40 1.93
N ILE A 38 -1.51 -6.28 2.34
CA ILE A 38 -1.14 -6.07 3.74
C ILE A 38 -0.96 -4.57 3.95
N PRO A 39 -1.84 -3.90 4.71
CA PRO A 39 -1.71 -2.47 4.96
C PRO A 39 -0.46 -2.20 5.81
N GLN A 40 0.39 -1.28 5.33
CA GLN A 40 1.50 -0.75 6.11
C GLN A 40 0.96 0.34 7.04
N VAL A 41 0.90 0.04 8.33
CA VAL A 41 0.58 1.03 9.36
C VAL A 41 1.79 1.12 10.30
N ARG A 42 2.41 2.30 10.37
CA ARG A 42 3.51 2.56 11.29
C ARG A 42 2.93 3.11 12.59
N TYR A 43 2.82 2.26 13.60
CA TYR A 43 2.48 2.70 14.95
C TYR A 43 3.74 2.83 15.83
N THR A 44 3.97 4.05 16.30
CA THR A 44 4.53 4.41 17.62
C THR A 44 6.03 4.26 17.92
N LEU A 45 6.84 3.44 17.23
CA LEU A 45 8.28 3.36 17.60
C LEU A 45 9.05 4.68 17.37
N HIS A 46 8.70 5.43 16.32
CA HIS A 46 9.31 6.73 16.04
C HIS A 46 8.85 7.82 17.02
N LEU A 47 7.60 7.77 17.49
CA LEU A 47 7.07 8.71 18.48
C LEU A 47 7.65 8.47 19.87
N ALA A 48 7.86 7.20 20.25
CA ALA A 48 8.49 6.84 21.51
C ALA A 48 9.97 7.25 21.56
N HIS A 49 10.72 7.06 20.47
CA HIS A 49 12.13 7.47 20.38
C HIS A 49 12.28 8.98 20.54
N ASN A 50 11.46 9.77 19.84
CA ASN A 50 11.52 11.23 19.91
C ASN A 50 11.06 11.76 21.28
N TYR A 51 10.10 11.09 21.94
CA TYR A 51 9.65 11.43 23.29
C TYR A 51 10.73 11.19 24.36
N VAL A 52 11.42 10.05 24.30
CA VAL A 52 12.54 9.77 25.22
C VAL A 52 13.67 10.78 25.02
N HIS A 53 14.01 11.11 23.77
CA HIS A 53 15.07 12.07 23.48
C HIS A 53 14.72 13.50 23.91
N SER A 54 13.45 13.90 23.83
CA SER A 54 13.00 15.19 24.36
C SER A 54 13.02 15.24 25.88
N LEU A 55 12.74 14.13 26.57
CA LEU A 55 12.81 14.07 28.03
C LEU A 55 14.26 14.11 28.53
N VAL A 56 15.18 13.44 27.84
CA VAL A 56 16.61 13.41 28.22
C VAL A 56 17.29 14.77 28.00
N ASN A 57 16.87 15.54 26.99
CA ASN A 57 17.45 16.87 26.70
C ASN A 57 16.74 18.03 27.42
N SER A 58 15.71 17.76 28.22
CA SER A 58 14.96 18.77 29.00
C SER A 58 15.29 18.75 30.51
N ALA A 59 16.26 17.93 30.92
CA ALA A 59 16.80 17.84 32.29
C ALA A 59 18.26 18.34 32.31
#